data_AF-A0A9D6QGW0-F1
#
_entry.id   AF-A0A9D6QGW0-F1
#
_cell.length_a   1.000
_cell.length_b   1.000
_cell.length_c   1.000
_cell.angle_alpha   90.00
_cell.angle_beta   90.00
_cell.angle_gamma   90.00
#
_symmetry.space_group_name_H-M   'P 1'
#
loop_
_entity.id
_entity.type
_entity.pdbx_description
1 polymer ?
#
loop_
_entity_poly.entity_id
_entity_poly.type
_entity_poly.pdbx_seq_one_letter_code
_entity_poly.pdbx_strand_id
1 'polypeptide(L)'
;MATAAAAGVLAGAPGLARAQTGAGDAQLATLLNAFADEMIKASPETATGLGLDKDAHADLKSKLSDVSRGSLAADQRSAYAMLRRMWAIDPASLSQRERTRYEAVQY
;
A
#
# COMPACT_ATOMS: atom_id res chain seq x y z
N MET A 1 -46.90 -6.59 16.60
CA MET A 1 -47.05 -8.05 16.82
C MET A 1 -47.37 -8.64 15.44
N ALA A 2 -46.52 -9.32 14.70
CA ALA A 2 -45.43 -10.21 15.08
C ALA A 2 -44.27 -10.16 14.06
N THR A 3 -43.08 -10.34 14.60
CA THR A 3 -41.80 -10.57 13.94
C THR A 3 -41.81 -11.91 13.23
N ALA A 4 -41.39 -11.98 11.97
CA ALA A 4 -41.00 -13.23 11.33
C ALA A 4 -39.51 -13.13 10.98
N ALA A 5 -38.67 -13.56 11.91
CA ALA A 5 -37.25 -13.75 11.69
C ALA A 5 -37.07 -14.97 10.78
N ALA A 6 -36.65 -14.76 9.53
CA ALA A 6 -36.18 -15.84 8.67
C ALA A 6 -34.75 -16.21 9.10
N ALA A 7 -34.63 -17.13 10.05
CA ALA A 7 -33.39 -17.82 10.35
C ALA A 7 -33.08 -18.81 9.22
N GLY A 8 -32.36 -18.34 8.19
CA GLY A 8 -31.80 -19.20 7.16
C GLY A 8 -30.62 -19.98 7.71
N VAL A 9 -30.78 -21.29 7.86
CA VAL A 9 -29.71 -22.24 8.18
C VAL A 9 -28.70 -22.27 7.02
N LEU A 10 -27.57 -21.58 7.18
CA LEU A 10 -26.39 -21.71 6.32
C LEU A 10 -25.57 -22.94 6.74
N ALA A 11 -26.16 -24.12 6.68
CA ALA A 11 -25.41 -25.37 6.81
C ALA A 11 -24.87 -25.77 5.43
N GLY A 12 -23.65 -25.33 5.10
CA GLY A 12 -22.91 -25.90 3.97
C GLY A 12 -22.26 -24.93 2.97
N ALA A 13 -22.34 -23.61 3.17
CA ALA A 13 -21.44 -22.73 2.42
C ALA A 13 -20.01 -22.92 2.95
N PRO A 14 -18.97 -23.15 2.12
CA PRO A 14 -17.60 -23.01 2.59
C PRO A 14 -17.52 -21.61 3.19
N GLY A 15 -17.29 -21.55 4.49
CA GLY A 15 -17.28 -20.30 5.22
C GLY A 15 -16.37 -19.35 4.47
N LEU A 16 -16.96 -18.31 3.85
CA LEU A 16 -16.19 -17.18 3.38
C LEU A 16 -15.58 -16.61 4.66
N ALA A 17 -14.35 -17.03 4.96
CA ALA A 17 -13.58 -16.51 6.06
C ALA A 17 -13.50 -15.01 5.81
N ARG A 18 -14.35 -14.24 6.49
CA ARG A 18 -14.28 -12.79 6.45
C ARG A 18 -12.98 -12.48 7.16
N ALA A 19 -11.96 -12.09 6.40
CA ALA A 19 -10.71 -11.63 6.96
C ALA A 19 -11.04 -10.57 8.02
N GLN A 20 -10.59 -10.80 9.25
CA GLN A 20 -10.75 -9.82 10.32
C GLN A 20 -9.96 -8.58 9.90
N THR A 21 -10.65 -7.49 9.60
CA THR A 21 -10.04 -6.21 9.26
C THR A 21 -9.58 -5.52 10.54
N GLY A 22 -8.31 -5.18 10.61
CA GLY A 22 -7.76 -4.32 11.66
C GLY A 22 -8.20 -2.87 11.47
N ALA A 23 -8.29 -2.11 12.57
CA ALA A 23 -8.63 -0.69 12.51
C ALA A 23 -7.58 0.14 11.73
N GLY A 24 -6.32 -0.31 11.71
CA GLY A 24 -5.22 0.32 10.98
C GLY A 24 -5.06 -0.12 9.52
N ASP A 25 -5.78 -1.15 9.06
CA ASP A 25 -5.53 -1.77 7.74
C ASP A 25 -5.74 -0.77 6.59
N ALA A 26 -6.79 0.06 6.66
CA ALA A 26 -7.07 1.06 5.65
C ALA A 26 -5.98 2.15 5.61
N GLN A 27 -5.49 2.57 6.78
CA GLN A 27 -4.43 3.57 6.88
C GLN A 27 -3.12 3.03 6.28
N LEU A 28 -2.78 1.77 6.57
CA LEU A 28 -1.62 1.10 5.97
C LEU A 28 -1.76 0.99 4.44
N ALA A 29 -2.93 0.57 3.94
CA ALA A 29 -3.18 0.45 2.52
C ALA A 29 -3.03 1.80 1.78
N THR A 30 -3.59 2.87 2.35
CA THR A 30 -3.43 4.23 1.81
C THR A 30 -1.96 4.65 1.79
N LEU A 31 -1.22 4.37 2.87
CA LEU A 31 0.20 4.74 2.97
C LEU A 31 1.05 3.99 1.93
N LEU A 32 0.84 2.68 1.78
CA LEU A 32 1.60 1.87 0.81
C LEU A 32 1.26 2.26 -0.63
N ASN A 33 0.02 2.63 -0.93
CA ASN A 33 -0.35 3.16 -2.24
C ASN A 33 0.36 4.49 -2.53
N ALA A 34 0.48 5.37 -1.54
CA ALA A 34 1.23 6.62 -1.69
C ALA A 34 2.73 6.34 -1.94
N PHE A 35 3.31 5.35 -1.26
CA PHE A 35 4.71 4.98 -1.52
C PHE A 35 4.91 4.40 -2.90
N ALA A 36 4.00 3.55 -3.38
CA ALA A 36 4.06 3.02 -4.73
C ALA A 36 4.05 4.15 -5.78
N ASP A 37 3.17 5.13 -5.60
CA ASP A 37 3.09 6.33 -6.44
C ASP A 37 4.39 7.16 -6.40
N GLU A 38 4.94 7.42 -5.20
CA GLU A 38 6.23 8.10 -5.02
C GLU A 38 7.38 7.37 -5.73
N MET A 39 7.44 6.03 -5.60
CA MET A 39 8.48 5.20 -6.23
C MET A 39 8.37 5.17 -7.76
N ILE A 40 7.15 5.12 -8.30
CA ILE A 40 6.91 5.17 -9.74
C ILE A 40 7.35 6.52 -10.31
N LYS A 41 7.03 7.63 -9.62
CA LYS A 41 7.47 8.97 -10.02
C LYS A 41 8.99 9.15 -9.95
N ALA A 42 9.64 8.48 -9.00
CA ALA A 42 11.10 8.49 -8.88
C ALA A 42 11.81 7.62 -9.93
N SER A 43 11.09 6.71 -10.61
CA SER A 43 11.64 5.77 -11.61
C SER A 43 10.92 5.87 -12.97
N PRO A 44 11.05 6.97 -13.73
CA PRO A 44 10.35 7.18 -15.00
C PRO A 44 10.54 6.05 -16.03
N GLU A 45 11.74 5.50 -16.10
CA GLU A 45 12.10 4.43 -17.00
C GLU A 45 11.39 3.11 -16.63
N THR A 46 11.29 2.82 -15.33
CA THR A 46 10.50 1.68 -14.82
C THR A 46 9.01 1.89 -15.08
N ALA A 47 8.49 3.10 -14.86
CA ALA A 47 7.11 3.42 -15.17
C ALA A 47 6.80 3.17 -16.65
N THR A 48 7.68 3.60 -17.54
CA THR A 48 7.56 3.37 -18.99
C THR A 48 7.65 1.88 -19.34
N GLY A 49 8.60 1.15 -18.76
CA GLY A 49 8.77 -0.29 -19.00
C GLY A 49 7.57 -1.13 -18.55
N LEU A 50 6.86 -0.70 -17.50
CA LEU A 50 5.64 -1.34 -17.00
C LEU A 50 4.35 -0.79 -17.65
N GLY A 51 4.45 0.21 -18.54
CA GLY A 51 3.29 0.88 -19.15
C GLY A 51 2.48 1.77 -18.19
N LEU A 52 3.07 2.16 -17.06
CA LEU A 52 2.47 3.01 -16.02
C LEU A 52 2.64 4.51 -16.29
N ASP A 53 3.25 4.89 -17.41
CA ASP A 53 3.45 6.26 -17.92
C ASP A 53 2.18 6.80 -18.63
N LYS A 54 1.02 6.67 -17.99
CA LYS A 54 -0.29 7.03 -18.54
C LYS A 54 -1.08 7.88 -17.54
N ASP A 55 -2.11 8.56 -18.02
CA ASP A 55 -3.02 9.39 -17.21
C ASP A 55 -2.25 10.34 -16.29
N ALA A 56 -2.36 10.16 -14.97
CA ALA A 56 -1.68 10.96 -13.95
C ALA A 56 -0.15 10.89 -14.00
N HIS A 57 0.42 9.93 -14.72
CA HIS A 57 1.86 9.70 -14.91
C HIS A 57 2.31 9.88 -16.36
N ALA A 58 1.47 10.46 -17.23
CA ALA A 58 1.82 10.64 -18.65
C ALA A 58 3.07 11.51 -18.86
N ASP A 59 3.40 12.37 -17.89
CA ASP A 59 4.59 13.21 -17.89
C ASP A 59 5.89 12.41 -17.66
N LEU A 60 5.82 11.18 -17.12
CA LEU A 60 7.00 10.35 -16.90
C LEU A 60 7.63 9.86 -18.22
N LYS A 61 6.87 9.83 -19.32
CA LYS A 61 7.33 9.34 -20.62
C LYS A 61 8.50 10.15 -21.22
N SER A 62 8.65 11.41 -20.82
CA SER A 62 9.70 12.31 -21.31
C SER A 62 10.76 12.60 -20.24
N LYS A 63 10.79 11.84 -19.14
CA LYS A 63 11.72 12.01 -18.03
C LYS A 63 12.75 10.88 -17.98
N LEU A 64 13.87 11.18 -17.32
CA LEU A 64 14.90 10.22 -16.94
C LEU A 64 15.19 10.39 -15.45
N SER A 65 15.59 9.29 -14.81
CA SER A 65 16.04 9.27 -13.43
C SER A 65 17.31 10.12 -13.24
N ASP A 66 17.42 10.80 -12.09
CA ASP A 66 18.64 11.52 -11.71
C ASP A 66 19.64 10.54 -11.09
N VAL A 67 20.58 10.06 -11.89
CA VAL A 67 21.65 9.13 -11.48
C VAL A 67 22.93 9.85 -11.04
N SER A 68 22.86 11.15 -10.77
CA SER A 68 24.02 11.92 -10.31
C SER A 68 24.42 11.56 -8.88
N ARG A 69 25.63 11.96 -8.47
CA ARG A 69 26.02 11.85 -7.05
C ARG A 69 25.18 12.75 -6.13
N GLY A 70 24.53 13.78 -6.69
CA GLY A 70 23.71 14.73 -5.95
C GLY A 70 22.36 14.15 -5.53
N SER A 71 21.84 13.16 -6.26
CA SER A 71 20.55 12.51 -5.94
C SER A 71 20.63 11.61 -4.71
N LEU A 72 21.81 11.04 -4.39
CA LEU A 72 21.97 10.13 -3.25
C LEU A 72 21.42 10.69 -1.92
N ALA A 73 21.66 11.98 -1.65
CA ALA A 73 21.15 12.62 -0.44
C ALA A 73 19.62 12.79 -0.49
N ALA A 74 19.03 13.01 -1.66
CA ALA A 74 17.59 13.06 -1.84
C ALA A 74 16.96 11.68 -1.66
N ASP A 75 17.57 10.64 -2.25
CA ASP A 75 17.11 9.25 -2.13
C ASP A 75 17.12 8.79 -0.67
N GLN A 76 18.21 9.07 0.05
CA GLN A 76 18.30 8.78 1.49
C GLN A 76 17.21 9.51 2.27
N ARG A 77 17.00 10.81 2.01
CA ARG A 77 15.94 11.60 2.67
C ARG A 77 14.56 11.01 2.41
N SER A 78 14.27 10.60 1.18
CA SER A 78 13.01 9.97 0.79
C SER A 78 12.80 8.64 1.50
N ALA A 79 13.83 7.77 1.53
CA ALA A 79 13.78 6.49 2.24
C ALA A 79 13.51 6.69 3.75
N TYR A 80 14.25 7.59 4.41
CA TYR A 80 13.99 7.91 5.82
C TYR A 80 12.60 8.51 6.05
N ALA A 81 12.10 9.32 5.11
CA ALA A 81 10.75 9.86 5.21
C ALA A 81 9.68 8.76 5.09
N MET A 82 9.86 7.76 4.23
CA MET A 82 8.96 6.60 4.13
C MET A 82 8.99 5.77 5.42
N LEU A 83 10.18 5.46 5.96
CA LEU A 83 10.31 4.73 7.23
C LEU A 83 9.66 5.44 8.40
N ARG A 84 9.84 6.76 8.53
CA ARG A 84 9.18 7.56 9.58
C ARG A 84 7.66 7.48 9.48
N ARG A 85 7.11 7.51 8.26
CA ARG A 85 5.67 7.38 8.03
C ARG A 85 5.16 5.97 8.34
N MET A 86 5.95 4.93 8.08
CA MET A 86 5.64 3.56 8.50
C MET A 86 5.53 3.46 10.02
N TRP A 87 6.50 3.99 10.76
CA TRP A 87 6.52 3.93 12.23
C TRP A 87 5.37 4.71 12.91
N ALA A 88 4.62 5.52 12.17
CA ALA A 88 3.41 6.15 12.68
C ALA A 88 2.19 5.19 12.74
N ILE A 89 2.28 4.01 12.12
CA ILE A 89 1.24 2.97 12.16
C ILE A 89 1.46 2.10 13.41
N ASP A 90 0.43 1.95 14.24
CA ASP A 90 0.46 0.99 15.35
C ASP A 90 0.30 -0.45 14.83
N PRO A 91 1.31 -1.33 14.95
CA PRO A 91 1.24 -2.71 14.46
C PRO A 91 0.23 -3.58 15.21
N ALA A 92 -0.21 -3.16 16.40
CA ALA A 92 -1.26 -3.83 17.15
C ALA A 92 -2.66 -3.58 16.56
N SER A 93 -2.83 -2.47 15.83
CA SER A 93 -4.09 -2.11 15.16
C SER A 93 -4.33 -2.85 13.84
N LEU A 94 -3.31 -3.57 13.33
CA LEU A 94 -3.34 -4.28 12.06
C LEU A 94 -3.89 -5.70 12.20
N SER A 95 -4.57 -6.17 11.15
CA SER A 95 -4.87 -7.60 11.01
C SER A 95 -3.58 -8.41 10.88
N GLN A 96 -3.65 -9.72 11.15
CA GLN A 96 -2.49 -10.62 11.03
C GLN A 96 -1.85 -10.56 9.64
N ARG A 97 -2.67 -10.49 8.58
CA ARG A 97 -2.22 -10.39 7.20
C ARG A 97 -1.45 -9.08 6.96
N GLU A 98 -2.02 -7.96 7.41
CA GLU A 98 -1.40 -6.65 7.19
C GLU A 98 -0.19 -6.42 8.08
N ARG A 99 -0.09 -7.09 9.23
CA ARG A 99 1.15 -7.13 10.03
C ARG A 99 2.31 -7.76 9.25
N THR A 100 2.09 -8.89 8.58
CA THR A 100 3.12 -9.51 7.73
C THR A 100 3.58 -8.57 6.61
N ARG A 101 2.64 -7.85 5.98
CA ARG A 101 2.97 -6.84 4.96
C ARG A 101 3.77 -5.68 5.55
N TYR A 102 3.35 -5.16 6.69
CA TYR A 102 4.03 -4.08 7.41
C TYR A 102 5.48 -4.45 7.80
N GLU A 103 5.69 -5.68 8.26
CA GLU A 103 7.02 -6.22 8.57
C GLU A 103 7.88 -6.38 7.30
N ALA A 104 7.31 -6.91 6.22
CA ALA A 104 8.02 -7.10 4.96
C ALA A 104 8.53 -5.80 4.33
N VAL A 105 7.83 -4.68 4.52
CA VAL A 105 8.25 -3.37 4.01
C VAL A 105 9.40 -2.76 4.84
N GLN A 106 9.58 -3.19 6.09
CA GLN A 106 10.62 -2.67 6.98
C GLN A 106 11.94 -3.43 6.93
N TYR A 107 11.97 -4.62 6.33
CA TYR A 107 13.18 -5.44 6.15
C TYR A 107 14.00 -4.96 4.95
#